data_AF-A0A3D1CHJ7-F1
#
_entry.id   AF-A0A3D1CHJ7-F1
#
_cell.length_a   1.000
_cell.length_b   1.000
_cell.length_c   1.000
_cell.angle_alpha   90.00
_cell.angle_beta   90.00
_cell.angle_gamma   90.00
#
_symmetry.space_group_name_H-M   'P 1'
#
loop_
_entity.id
_entity.type
_entity.pdbx_description
1 polymer ?
#
loop_
_entity_poly.entity_id
_entity_poly.type
_entity_poly.pdbx_seq_one_letter_code
_entity_poly.pdbx_strand_id
1 'polypeptide(L)' 'ENPAEVIARDFGLNYIALDGNVACMVNGAGLAMATMDLIQKQGGEPANFLDVGGGTTSDRVAEAFKLILSDKKVN' A
#
# COMPACT_ATOMS: atom_id res chain seq x y z
N GLU A 1 -3.47 15.49 -6.09
CA GLU A 1 -3.51 14.25 -5.29
C GLU A 1 -3.93 13.10 -6.20
N ASN A 2 -3.33 11.92 -6.03
CA ASN A 2 -3.68 10.74 -6.82
C ASN A 2 -5.10 10.27 -6.40
N PRO A 3 -6.02 9.96 -7.34
CA PRO A 3 -7.35 9.45 -7.01
C PRO A 3 -7.32 8.28 -6.01
N ALA A 4 -6.31 7.41 -6.09
CA ALA A 4 -6.14 6.29 -5.17
C ALA A 4 -5.84 6.72 -3.73
N GLU A 5 -5.06 7.80 -3.54
CA GLU A 5 -4.74 8.35 -2.22
C GLU A 5 -5.97 8.98 -1.57
N VAL A 6 -6.81 9.65 -2.37
CA VAL A 6 -8.07 10.23 -1.89
C VAL A 6 -9.02 9.13 -1.43
N ILE A 7 -9.21 8.10 -2.25
CA ILE A 7 -10.06 6.96 -1.90
C ILE A 7 -9.53 6.25 -0.65
N ALA A 8 -8.23 5.98 -0.58
CA ALA A 8 -7.61 5.37 0.60
C ALA A 8 -7.90 6.18 1.87
N ARG A 9 -7.77 7.49 1.81
CA ARG A 9 -8.03 8.39 2.94
C ARG A 9 -9.49 8.33 3.40
N ASP A 10 -10.45 8.21 2.49
CA ASP A 10 -11.88 8.07 2.83
C ASP A 10 -12.16 6.76 3.62
N PHE A 11 -11.37 5.72 3.37
CA PHE A 11 -11.43 4.45 4.12
C PHE A 11 -10.54 4.42 5.37
N GLY A 12 -9.85 5.53 5.69
CA GLY A 12 -8.92 5.62 6.80
C GLY A 12 -7.62 4.84 6.59
N LEU A 13 -7.22 4.66 5.33
CA LEU A 13 -5.98 4.04 4.91
C LEU A 13 -4.97 5.11 4.52
N ASN A 14 -3.69 4.89 4.83
CA ASN A 14 -2.62 5.76 4.31
C ASN A 14 -2.00 5.07 3.10
N TYR A 15 -2.38 5.51 1.90
CA TYR A 15 -1.82 5.03 0.64
C TYR A 15 -0.93 6.11 0.02
N ILE A 16 0.21 5.71 -0.55
CA ILE A 16 1.05 6.56 -1.41
C ILE A 16 1.48 5.70 -2.59
N ALA A 17 1.24 6.17 -3.81
CA ALA A 17 1.68 5.49 -5.01
C ALA A 17 3.18 5.72 -5.25
N LEU A 18 3.91 4.66 -5.59
CA LEU A 18 5.33 4.69 -5.94
C LEU A 18 5.51 4.15 -7.37
N ASP A 19 6.74 4.20 -7.89
CA ASP A 19 7.06 3.68 -9.22
C ASP A 19 7.82 2.37 -9.08
N GLY A 20 7.06 1.29 -8.82
CA GLY A 20 7.62 -0.04 -8.62
C GLY A 20 6.63 -1.12 -9.03
N ASN A 21 6.99 -2.37 -8.76
CA ASN A 21 6.27 -3.56 -9.22
C ASN A 21 5.77 -4.48 -8.10
N VAL A 22 6.23 -4.29 -6.86
CA VAL A 22 5.82 -5.09 -5.69
C VAL A 22 4.92 -4.27 -4.78
N ALA A 23 3.66 -4.66 -4.67
CA ALA A 23 2.74 -4.00 -3.77
C ALA A 23 2.97 -4.40 -2.31
N CYS A 24 2.81 -3.43 -1.41
CA CYS A 24 2.95 -3.63 0.03
C CYS A 24 1.65 -3.24 0.74
N MET A 25 1.17 -4.10 1.64
CA MET A 25 0.07 -3.79 2.56
C MET A 25 0.51 -4.18 3.97
N VAL A 26 0.61 -3.20 4.87
CA VAL A 26 1.18 -3.41 6.20
C VAL A 26 0.36 -2.71 7.27
N ASN A 27 0.35 -3.25 8.49
CA ASN A 27 -0.24 -2.59 9.66
C ASN A 27 0.85 -1.84 10.43
N GLY A 28 0.87 -0.52 10.26
CA GLY A 28 1.79 0.41 10.90
C GLY A 28 2.86 0.96 9.95
N ALA A 29 2.98 2.28 9.92
CA ALA A 29 3.93 3.01 9.08
C ALA A 29 5.40 2.54 9.23
N GLY A 30 5.85 2.23 10.44
CA GLY A 30 7.23 1.75 10.67
C GLY A 30 7.50 0.39 10.04
N LEU A 31 6.54 -0.53 10.14
CA LEU A 31 6.65 -1.85 9.52
C LEU A 31 6.51 -1.76 8.01
N ALA A 32 5.69 -0.82 7.51
CA ALA A 32 5.54 -0.55 6.09
C ALA A 32 6.87 -0.07 5.47
N MET A 33 7.55 0.89 6.11
CA MET A 33 8.87 1.34 5.68
C MET A 33 9.91 0.22 5.71
N ALA A 34 9.96 -0.56 6.80
CA ALA A 34 10.90 -1.69 6.89
C ALA A 34 10.66 -2.77 5.81
N THR A 35 9.39 -2.98 5.43
CA THR A 35 9.01 -3.94 4.38
C THR A 35 9.47 -3.44 3.01
N MET A 36 9.27 -2.15 2.71
CA MET A 36 9.77 -1.54 1.47
C MET A 36 11.29 -1.58 1.37
N ASP A 37 12.00 -1.32 2.48
CA ASP A 37 13.47 -1.44 2.55
C ASP A 37 13.93 -2.87 2.26
N LEU A 38 13.21 -3.87 2.81
CA LEU A 38 13.52 -5.27 2.56
C LEU A 38 13.29 -5.66 1.09
N ILE A 39 12.23 -5.16 0.46
CA ILE A 39 11.92 -5.39 -0.96
C ILE A 39 13.02 -4.80 -1.84
N GLN A 40 13.39 -3.54 -1.61
CA GLN A 40 14.51 -2.90 -2.32
C GLN A 40 15.81 -3.67 -2.12
N LYS A 41 16.10 -4.11 -0.90
CA LYS A 41 17.31 -4.91 -0.60
C LYS A 41 17.34 -6.25 -1.32
N GLN A 42 16.18 -6.83 -1.63
CA GLN A 42 16.07 -8.07 -2.43
C GLN A 42 15.96 -7.80 -3.95
N GLY A 43 16.08 -6.55 -4.39
CA GLY A 43 16.05 -6.17 -5.81
C GLY A 43 14.64 -5.99 -6.40
N GLY A 44 13.60 -5.97 -5.57
CA GLY A 44 12.25 -5.57 -5.99
C GLY A 44 12.06 -4.06 -5.83
N GLU A 45 11.10 -3.49 -6.56
CA GLU A 45 10.76 -2.08 -6.44
C GLU A 45 9.38 -1.94 -5.78
N PRO A 46 9.26 -1.29 -4.61
CA PRO A 46 7.97 -1.12 -3.96
C PRO A 46 7.06 -0.24 -4.81
N ALA A 47 5.91 -0.77 -5.20
CA ALA A 47 4.92 -0.11 -6.05
C ALA A 47 4.04 0.87 -5.28
N ASN A 48 3.89 0.65 -3.97
CA ASN A 48 3.07 1.51 -3.13
C ASN A 48 3.50 1.41 -1.66
N PHE A 49 3.19 2.46 -0.91
CA PHE A 49 3.10 2.42 0.55
C PHE A 49 1.62 2.30 0.92
N LEU A 50 1.27 1.33 1.76
CA LEU A 50 -0.08 1.21 2.31
C LEU A 50 -0.03 0.79 3.78
N ASP A 51 -0.50 1.69 4.65
CA ASP A 51 -0.70 1.42 6.06
C ASP A 51 -2.21 1.30 6.38
N VAL A 52 -2.62 0.10 6.83
CA VAL A 52 -4.01 -0.21 7.22
C VAL A 52 -4.34 0.17 8.67
N GLY A 53 -3.34 0.51 9.49
CA GLY A 53 -3.47 0.90 10.89
C GLY A 53 -4.06 -0.17 11.82
N GLY A 54 -4.11 0.13 13.12
CA GLY A 54 -4.46 -0.83 14.20
C GLY A 54 -5.92 -1.33 14.24
N GLY A 55 -6.78 -0.95 13.29
CA GLY A 55 -8.19 -1.32 13.23
C GLY A 55 -8.54 -2.03 11.92
N THR A 56 -7.80 -3.09 11.59
CA THR A 56 -7.94 -3.80 10.30
C THR A 56 -9.24 -4.62 10.27
N THR A 57 -10.26 -4.12 9.60
CA THR A 57 -11.50 -4.85 9.31
C THR A 57 -11.46 -5.48 7.91
N SER A 58 -12.25 -6.51 7.68
CA SER A 58 -12.33 -7.20 6.39
C SER A 58 -12.65 -6.26 5.22
N ASP A 59 -13.54 -5.28 5.44
CA ASP A 59 -13.92 -4.29 4.42
C ASP A 59 -12.75 -3.38 4.04
N ARG A 60 -11.96 -2.92 5.01
CA ARG A 60 -10.78 -2.07 4.76
C ARG A 60 -9.72 -2.83 3.99
N VAL A 61 -9.51 -4.10 4.29
CA VAL A 61 -8.58 -4.97 3.56
C VAL A 61 -9.07 -5.18 2.13
N ALA A 62 -10.37 -5.37 1.92
CA ALA A 62 -10.93 -5.50 0.58
C ALA A 62 -10.71 -4.23 -0.26
N GLU A 63 -10.95 -3.04 0.30
CA GLU A 63 -10.71 -1.78 -0.40
C GLU A 63 -9.22 -1.52 -0.66
N ALA A 64 -8.36 -1.83 0.31
CA ALA A 64 -6.91 -1.83 0.14
C ALA A 64 -6.46 -2.68 -1.06
N PHE A 65 -6.98 -3.91 -1.17
CA PHE A 65 -6.68 -4.79 -2.30
C PHE A 65 -7.19 -4.24 -3.63
N LYS A 66 -8.40 -3.68 -3.67
CA LYS A 66 -8.93 -3.04 -4.89
C LYS A 66 -8.04 -1.88 -5.35
N LEU A 67 -7.54 -1.07 -4.42
CA LEU A 67 -6.63 0.03 -4.72
C LEU A 67 -5.30 -0.47 -5.29
N ILE A 68 -4.69 -1.47 -4.63
CA ILE A 68 -3.45 -2.08 -5.11
C ILE A 68 -3.62 -2.68 -6.51
N LEU A 69 -4.68 -3.47 -6.72
CA LEU A 69 -4.94 -4.13 -8.01
C LEU A 69 -5.40 -3.17 -9.12
N SER A 70 -5.82 -1.95 -8.77
CA SER A 70 -6.11 -0.91 -9.75
C SER A 70 -4.85 -0.35 -10.42
N ASP A 71 -3.70 -0.51 -9.77
CA ASP A 71 -2.42 -0.10 -10.32
C ASP A 71 -1.87 -1.19 -11.24
N LYS A 72 -1.85 -0.89 -12.55
CA LYS A 72 -1.34 -1.80 -13.59
C LYS A 72 0.17 -2.02 -13.52
N LYS A 73 0.89 -1.28 -12.68
CA LYS A 73 2.33 -1.46 -12.45
C LYS A 73 2.63 -2.62 -11.50
N VAL A 74 1.66 -2.99 -10.66
CA VAL A 74 1.77 -4.14 -9.75
C VAL A 74 1.61 -5.42 -10.57
N ASN A 75 2.59 -6.32 -10.46
CA ASN A 75 2.60 -7.62 -11.15
C ASN A 75 1.66 -8.66 -10.52
#